data_AF-A0A2P2G1R8-F1
#
_entry.id   AF-A0A2P2G1R8-F1
#
_cell.length_a   1.000
_cell.length_b   1.000
_cell.length_c   1.000
_cell.angle_alpha   90.00
_cell.angle_beta   90.00
_cell.angle_gamma   90.00
#
_symmetry.space_group_name_H-M   'P 1'
#
loop_
_entity.id
_entity.type
_entity.pdbx_description
1 polymer ?
#
loop_
_entity_poly.entity_id
_entity_poly.type
_entity_poly.pdbx_seq_one_letter_code
_entity_poly.pdbx_strand_id
1 'polypeptide(L)'
;MTITAPPAAQTRRARRDLFPNHPLPAAETALAEVAIARHNGLSPMVGERTSLPGLALTPHAAGAVLRYTGTWTLTHVASGRRVSPPASFLRTHEAALWLENAGVDWDRSMQELHADPAAKAAFGDLYFAMHRAQDAGRPLVYARASWAVRPPLWRIRHRGVVSAEGFETFEDAAALAEVACEYPDSELLLHPDAVVLRDLQPAGWGLRCSSIGCAGGETWIPDDWTGNAATGTRAELAARARAGGWVEHDAGHWTCPGCACHYPLSWEG
;
A
#
# COMPACT_ATOMS: atom_id res chain seq x y z
N MET A 1 7.30 -22.04 22.65
CA MET A 1 7.53 -21.37 21.36
C MET A 1 7.94 -22.42 20.36
N THR A 2 6.99 -22.85 19.53
CA THR A 2 7.25 -23.82 18.47
C THR A 2 7.66 -23.02 17.24
N ILE A 3 8.94 -23.08 16.88
CA ILE A 3 9.44 -22.48 15.64
C ILE A 3 8.95 -23.39 14.52
N THR A 4 7.85 -23.00 13.87
CA THR A 4 7.37 -23.65 12.66
C THR A 4 8.43 -23.42 11.58
N ALA A 5 8.99 -24.51 11.05
CA ALA A 5 9.90 -24.43 9.92
C ALA A 5 9.21 -23.71 8.74
N PRO A 6 9.95 -22.91 7.94
CA PRO A 6 9.36 -22.30 6.75
C PRO A 6 8.83 -23.40 5.83
N PRO A 7 7.70 -23.17 5.13
CA PRO A 7 7.16 -24.14 4.19
C PRO A 7 8.25 -24.57 3.21
N ALA A 8 8.30 -25.86 2.90
CA ALA A 8 9.28 -26.43 1.98
C ALA A 8 9.28 -25.61 0.69
N ALA A 9 10.37 -24.88 0.45
CA ALA A 9 10.44 -24.02 -0.71
C ALA A 9 10.31 -24.86 -1.98
N GLN A 10 9.22 -24.57 -2.70
CA GLN A 10 9.17 -24.36 -4.14
C GLN A 10 10.56 -24.42 -4.78
N THR A 11 10.69 -25.28 -5.79
CA THR A 11 11.88 -25.63 -6.59
C THR A 11 13.02 -24.59 -6.60
N ARG A 12 14.27 -25.05 -6.76
CA ARG A 12 15.49 -24.20 -6.91
C ARG A 12 15.33 -23.03 -7.89
N ARG A 13 14.42 -23.14 -8.85
CA ARG A 13 14.01 -22.09 -9.80
C ARG A 13 13.22 -20.97 -9.12
N ALA A 14 12.18 -21.28 -8.33
CA ALA A 14 11.39 -20.30 -7.58
C ALA A 14 12.23 -19.49 -6.58
N ARG A 15 13.23 -20.12 -5.93
CA ARG A 15 14.20 -19.38 -5.10
C ARG A 15 15.10 -18.43 -5.91
N ARG A 16 15.43 -18.79 -7.15
CA ARG A 16 16.29 -18.00 -8.04
C ARG A 16 15.55 -16.80 -8.63
N ASP A 17 14.23 -16.93 -8.81
CA ASP A 17 13.36 -15.85 -9.28
C ASP A 17 13.08 -14.82 -8.16
N LEU A 18 13.03 -15.26 -6.90
CA LEU A 18 12.89 -14.37 -5.73
C LEU A 18 14.20 -13.69 -5.32
N PHE A 19 15.35 -14.32 -5.59
CA PHE A 19 16.68 -13.81 -5.25
C PHE A 19 17.62 -13.98 -6.44
N PRO A 20 17.59 -13.06 -7.41
CA PRO A 20 18.43 -13.16 -8.60
C PRO A 20 19.92 -13.12 -8.20
N ASN A 21 20.68 -14.12 -8.65
CA ASN A 21 22.12 -14.21 -8.42
C ASN A 21 22.95 -13.26 -9.31
N HIS A 22 22.26 -12.44 -10.11
CA HIS A 22 22.85 -11.43 -10.98
C HIS A 22 22.10 -10.11 -10.73
N PRO A 23 22.78 -8.96 -10.78
CA PRO A 23 22.11 -7.67 -10.67
C PRO A 23 21.04 -7.56 -11.76
N LEU A 24 19.81 -7.21 -11.35
CA LEU A 24 18.73 -6.94 -12.29
C LEU A 24 19.14 -5.73 -13.16
N PRO A 25 18.96 -5.80 -14.49
CA PRO A 25 19.22 -4.66 -15.36
C PRO A 25 18.42 -3.44 -14.89
N ALA A 26 19.02 -2.24 -14.90
CA ALA A 26 18.34 -1.02 -14.45
C ALA A 26 17.00 -0.77 -15.18
N ALA A 27 16.91 -1.18 -16.45
CA ALA A 27 15.70 -1.12 -17.26
C ALA A 27 14.53 -1.98 -16.72
N GLU A 28 14.86 -3.04 -15.98
CA GLU A 28 13.90 -3.97 -15.34
C GLU A 28 13.62 -3.59 -13.88
N THR A 29 14.15 -2.47 -13.41
CA THR A 29 13.95 -1.96 -12.06
C THR A 29 13.34 -0.57 -12.09
N ALA A 30 12.74 -0.16 -10.96
CA ALA A 30 12.36 1.23 -10.76
C ALA A 30 13.57 2.16 -10.54
N LEU A 31 14.82 1.66 -10.59
CA LEU A 31 16.00 2.47 -10.34
C LEU A 31 16.32 3.40 -11.51
N ALA A 32 16.88 4.57 -11.19
CA ALA A 32 17.40 5.56 -12.12
C ALA A 32 18.72 6.12 -11.59
N GLU A 33 19.68 6.31 -12.51
CA GLU A 33 20.86 7.13 -12.22
C GLU A 33 20.46 8.61 -12.28
N VAL A 34 20.71 9.33 -11.20
CA VAL A 34 20.39 10.74 -11.05
C VAL A 34 21.64 11.48 -10.58
N ALA A 35 21.87 12.67 -11.10
CA ALA A 35 22.93 13.54 -10.63
C ALA A 35 22.37 14.51 -9.58
N ILE A 36 22.77 14.41 -8.31
CA ILE A 36 22.30 15.31 -7.24
C ILE A 36 23.14 16.60 -7.17
N ALA A 37 22.48 17.73 -6.95
CA ALA A 37 23.13 19.04 -6.84
C ALA A 37 23.76 19.26 -5.47
N ARG A 38 25.00 19.75 -5.47
CA ARG A 38 25.81 20.09 -4.30
C ARG A 38 26.39 21.49 -4.42
N HIS A 39 26.95 21.97 -3.31
CA HIS A 39 27.69 23.23 -3.26
C HIS A 39 28.88 23.28 -4.25
N ASN A 40 29.44 22.13 -4.62
CA ASN A 40 30.62 22.00 -5.49
C ASN A 40 30.34 21.30 -6.83
N GLY A 41 29.07 21.20 -7.27
CA GLY A 41 28.70 20.62 -8.55
C GLY A 41 27.67 19.49 -8.44
N LEU A 42 27.67 18.58 -9.41
CA LEU A 42 26.78 17.42 -9.44
C LEU A 42 27.51 16.16 -8.93
N SER A 43 26.81 15.27 -8.25
CA SER A 43 27.34 13.96 -7.85
C SER A 43 26.39 12.84 -8.28
N PRO A 44 26.91 11.73 -8.84
CA PRO A 44 26.06 10.60 -9.23
C PRO A 44 25.41 9.95 -8.01
N MET A 45 24.17 9.53 -8.16
CA MET A 45 23.35 8.86 -7.15
C MET A 45 22.41 7.88 -7.85
N VAL A 46 22.05 6.80 -7.16
CA VAL A 46 20.96 5.93 -7.60
C VAL A 46 19.70 6.32 -6.83
N GLY A 47 18.62 6.59 -7.55
CA GLY A 47 17.30 6.85 -7.01
C GLY A 47 16.24 5.89 -7.56
N GLU A 48 15.04 5.97 -7.02
CA GLU A 48 13.85 5.27 -7.50
C GLU A 48 12.97 6.24 -8.29
N ARG A 49 12.52 5.83 -9.48
CA ARG A 49 11.60 6.58 -10.32
C ARG A 49 10.24 6.68 -9.64
N THR A 50 9.58 7.82 -9.82
CA THR A 50 8.22 8.03 -9.32
C THR A 50 7.17 7.91 -10.42
N SER A 51 5.89 7.95 -10.06
CA SER A 51 4.80 8.12 -11.03
C SER A 51 4.87 9.48 -11.75
N LEU A 52 5.59 10.47 -11.20
CA LEU A 52 5.79 11.78 -11.81
C LEU A 52 7.08 11.81 -12.63
N PRO A 53 6.99 11.99 -13.97
CA PRO A 53 8.15 12.30 -14.79
C PRO A 53 8.92 13.52 -14.25
N GLY A 54 10.25 13.49 -14.35
CA GLY A 54 11.10 14.54 -13.82
C GLY A 54 11.41 14.45 -12.32
N LEU A 55 10.75 13.59 -11.53
CA LEU A 55 11.06 13.36 -10.12
C LEU A 55 11.55 11.94 -9.83
N ALA A 56 12.51 11.84 -8.91
CA ALA A 56 13.01 10.57 -8.37
C ALA A 56 13.14 10.64 -6.84
N LEU A 57 12.85 9.55 -6.14
CA LEU A 57 13.22 9.37 -4.73
C LEU A 57 14.72 9.08 -4.67
N THR A 58 15.46 9.88 -3.93
CA THR A 58 16.89 9.65 -3.70
C THR A 58 17.20 9.56 -2.22
N PRO A 59 18.20 8.76 -1.83
CA PRO A 59 18.75 8.81 -0.48
C PRO A 59 19.24 10.23 -0.17
N HIS A 60 18.78 10.81 0.93
CA HIS A 60 19.32 12.08 1.38
C HIS A 60 20.74 11.87 1.88
N ALA A 61 21.69 12.41 1.12
CA ALA A 61 23.10 12.36 1.46
C ALA A 61 23.63 13.75 1.83
N ALA A 62 24.40 13.82 2.92
CA ALA A 62 24.97 15.06 3.42
C ALA A 62 26.47 14.91 3.70
N GLY A 63 27.16 16.04 3.88
CA GLY A 63 28.59 16.12 4.22
C GLY A 63 29.54 16.36 3.03
N ALA A 64 30.83 16.52 3.36
CA ALA A 64 31.90 16.65 2.36
C ALA A 64 32.10 15.34 1.59
N VAL A 65 32.13 14.23 2.32
CA VAL A 65 31.95 12.87 1.80
C VAL A 65 30.48 12.52 1.97
N LEU A 66 29.79 12.21 0.86
CA LEU A 66 28.38 11.91 0.88
C LEU A 66 28.11 10.67 1.72
N ARG A 67 27.37 10.86 2.82
CA ARG A 67 26.88 9.77 3.65
C ARG A 67 25.36 9.81 3.66
N TYR A 68 24.75 8.65 3.49
CA TYR A 68 23.32 8.47 3.67
C TYR A 68 22.93 8.86 5.09
N THR A 69 21.90 9.68 5.22
CA THR A 69 21.45 10.24 6.50
C THR A 69 20.37 9.40 7.18
N GLY A 70 19.97 8.27 6.60
CA GLY A 70 18.81 7.50 7.08
C GLY A 70 17.46 8.00 6.53
N THR A 71 17.46 9.09 5.75
CA THR A 71 16.25 9.72 5.21
C THR A 71 16.30 9.82 3.69
N TRP A 72 15.14 10.06 3.07
CA TRP A 72 14.92 10.14 1.63
C TRP A 72 14.38 11.50 1.25
N THR A 73 14.60 11.89 0.00
CA THR A 73 14.10 13.15 -0.58
C THR A 73 13.61 12.94 -2.00
N LEU A 74 12.63 13.72 -2.44
CA LEU A 74 12.33 13.87 -3.85
C LEU A 74 13.35 14.80 -4.50
N THR A 75 13.89 14.37 -5.64
CA THR A 75 14.89 15.09 -6.42
C THR A 75 14.37 15.33 -7.83
N HIS A 76 14.47 16.58 -8.29
CA HIS A 76 14.21 16.93 -9.68
C HIS A 76 15.36 16.43 -10.57
N VAL A 77 15.06 15.44 -11.42
CA VAL A 77 16.02 14.62 -12.18
C VAL A 77 16.93 15.48 -13.04
N ALA A 78 16.38 16.46 -13.78
CA ALA A 78 17.16 17.28 -14.70
C ALA A 78 18.15 18.22 -13.98
N SER A 79 17.85 18.63 -12.74
CA SER A 79 18.65 19.64 -12.02
C SER A 79 19.43 19.11 -10.83
N GLY A 80 19.10 17.90 -10.35
CA GLY A 80 19.62 17.34 -9.12
C GLY A 80 19.16 18.02 -7.83
N ARG A 81 18.24 19.00 -7.91
CA ARG A 81 17.78 19.76 -6.74
C ARG A 81 16.69 19.00 -5.99
N ARG A 82 16.68 19.14 -4.67
CA ARG A 82 15.62 18.60 -3.82
C ARG A 82 14.33 19.38 -4.02
N VAL A 83 13.21 18.67 -4.09
CA VAL A 83 11.85 19.22 -4.17
C VAL A 83 10.99 18.85 -2.97
N SER A 84 11.54 18.12 -2.00
CA SER A 84 10.89 17.85 -0.70
C SER A 84 11.85 18.00 0.48
N PRO A 85 11.32 18.20 1.69
CA PRO A 85 12.04 17.91 2.93
C PRO A 85 12.56 16.47 2.98
N PRO A 86 13.67 16.20 3.71
CA PRO A 86 14.07 14.86 4.07
C PRO A 86 13.02 14.18 4.96
N ALA A 87 12.68 12.92 4.66
CA ALA A 87 11.68 12.15 5.38
C ALA A 87 11.97 10.64 5.36
N SER A 88 11.14 9.83 6.01
CA SER A 88 11.19 8.37 5.82
C SER A 88 10.89 7.99 4.38
N PHE A 89 11.29 6.78 3.97
CA PHE A 89 11.03 6.27 2.62
C PHE A 89 9.54 6.34 2.25
N LEU A 90 8.67 5.80 3.11
CA LEU A 90 7.22 5.80 2.90
C LEU A 90 6.66 7.22 2.75
N ARG A 91 7.06 8.15 3.62
CA ARG A 91 6.59 9.54 3.58
C ARG A 91 7.08 10.28 2.34
N THR A 92 8.23 9.88 1.78
CA THR A 92 8.74 10.43 0.52
C THR A 92 7.91 9.93 -0.67
N HIS A 93 7.43 8.68 -0.64
CA HIS A 93 6.44 8.20 -1.62
C HIS A 93 5.11 8.95 -1.50
N GLU A 94 4.62 9.20 -0.29
CA GLU A 94 3.41 10.00 -0.09
C GLU A 94 3.58 11.42 -0.63
N ALA A 95 4.76 12.02 -0.47
CA ALA A 95 5.07 13.33 -1.03
C ALA A 95 4.99 13.33 -2.57
N ALA A 96 5.41 12.25 -3.23
CA ALA A 96 5.29 12.13 -4.68
C ALA A 96 3.82 12.10 -5.12
N LEU A 97 3.00 11.27 -4.45
CA LEU A 97 1.56 11.21 -4.71
C LEU A 97 0.85 12.53 -4.37
N TRP A 98 1.33 13.24 -3.36
CA TRP A 98 0.81 14.55 -3.00
C TRP A 98 1.06 15.56 -4.14
N LEU A 99 2.29 15.58 -4.69
CA LEU A 99 2.65 16.46 -5.79
C LEU A 99 1.98 16.08 -7.12
N GLU A 100 1.55 14.83 -7.29
CA GLU A 100 0.80 14.41 -8.48
C GLU A 100 -0.53 15.16 -8.60
N ASN A 101 -1.13 15.49 -7.46
CA ASN A 101 -2.36 16.28 -7.41
C ASN A 101 -2.13 17.80 -7.52
N ALA A 102 -0.87 18.27 -7.57
CA ALA A 102 -0.56 19.69 -7.67
C ALA A 102 -0.63 20.25 -9.11
N GLY A 103 -0.76 19.38 -10.13
CA GLY A 103 -0.88 19.80 -11.53
C GLY A 103 0.37 20.48 -12.11
N VAL A 104 1.53 20.30 -11.48
CA VAL A 104 2.81 20.84 -11.93
C VAL A 104 3.49 19.81 -12.83
N ASP A 105 3.85 20.21 -14.04
CA ASP A 105 4.74 19.42 -14.90
C ASP A 105 6.19 19.55 -14.38
N TRP A 106 6.69 18.46 -13.79
CA TRP A 106 8.02 18.37 -13.17
C TRP A 106 9.13 17.96 -14.14
N ASP A 107 8.82 17.64 -15.40
CA ASP A 107 9.82 17.33 -16.43
C ASP A 107 10.43 18.60 -17.05
N ARG A 108 9.81 19.75 -16.80
CA ARG A 108 10.29 21.08 -17.23
C ARG A 108 11.64 21.43 -16.61
N SER A 109 12.35 22.34 -17.27
CA SER A 109 13.64 22.81 -16.78
C SER A 109 13.50 23.52 -15.43
N MET A 110 14.60 23.55 -14.66
CA MET A 110 14.60 24.25 -13.36
C MET A 110 14.33 25.75 -13.50
N GLN A 111 14.69 26.35 -14.63
CA GLN A 111 14.43 27.77 -14.90
C GLN A 111 12.93 28.03 -15.05
N GLU A 112 12.21 27.16 -15.76
CA GLU A 112 10.77 27.24 -15.93
C GLU A 112 10.04 26.96 -14.62
N LEU A 113 10.43 25.92 -13.88
CA LEU A 113 9.88 25.63 -12.55
C LEU A 113 10.10 26.79 -11.56
N HIS A 114 11.24 27.50 -11.65
CA HIS A 114 11.49 28.67 -10.82
C HIS A 114 10.69 29.91 -11.25
N ALA A 115 10.32 30.02 -12.53
CA ALA A 115 9.45 31.08 -13.00
C ALA A 115 7.96 30.81 -12.67
N ASP A 116 7.59 29.55 -12.49
CA ASP A 116 6.22 29.09 -12.27
C ASP A 116 5.74 29.33 -10.81
N PRO A 117 4.75 30.22 -10.60
CA PRO A 117 4.17 30.45 -9.27
C PRO A 117 3.49 29.21 -8.68
N ALA A 118 2.88 28.35 -9.52
CA ALA A 118 2.22 27.13 -9.07
C ALA A 118 3.23 26.11 -8.54
N ALA A 119 4.39 25.96 -9.20
CA ALA A 119 5.48 25.11 -8.72
C ALA A 119 6.05 25.60 -7.37
N LYS A 120 6.19 26.92 -7.19
CA LYS A 120 6.61 27.50 -5.91
C LYS A 120 5.58 27.27 -4.80
N ALA A 121 4.30 27.47 -5.10
CA ALA A 121 3.21 27.21 -4.16
C ALA A 121 3.19 25.73 -3.77
N ALA A 122 3.26 24.82 -4.74
CA ALA A 122 3.30 23.37 -4.51
C ALA A 122 4.44 22.95 -3.57
N PHE A 123 5.64 23.51 -3.75
CA PHE A 123 6.77 23.23 -2.86
C PHE A 123 6.52 23.72 -1.42
N GLY A 124 6.03 24.95 -1.27
CA GLY A 124 5.71 25.53 0.04
C GLY A 124 4.58 24.77 0.75
N ASP A 125 3.52 24.43 0.01
CA ASP A 125 2.37 23.70 0.52
C ASP A 125 2.74 22.27 0.91
N LEU A 126 3.58 21.59 0.12
CA LEU A 126 4.11 20.27 0.48
C LEU A 126 4.89 20.34 1.80
N TYR A 127 5.77 21.33 1.96
CA TYR A 127 6.54 21.52 3.20
C TYR A 127 5.60 21.59 4.41
N PHE A 128 4.60 22.47 4.38
CA PHE A 128 3.65 22.62 5.48
C PHE A 128 2.74 21.39 5.65
N ALA A 129 2.34 20.72 4.57
CA ALA A 129 1.53 19.51 4.64
C ALA A 129 2.30 18.36 5.30
N MET A 130 3.58 18.16 4.95
CA MET A 130 4.44 17.14 5.55
C MET A 130 4.63 17.38 7.05
N HIS A 131 4.88 18.62 7.46
CA HIS A 131 4.98 18.99 8.87
C HIS A 131 3.67 18.71 9.62
N ARG A 132 2.53 19.15 9.08
CA ARG A 132 1.22 18.87 9.72
C ARG A 132 0.91 17.38 9.81
N ALA A 133 1.27 16.59 8.80
CA ALA A 133 1.09 15.14 8.83
C ALA A 133 2.00 14.49 9.88
N GLN A 134 3.23 14.99 10.05
CA GLN A 134 4.18 14.55 11.08
C GLN A 134 3.67 14.86 12.48
N ASP A 135 3.29 16.09 12.73
CA ASP A 135 2.81 16.56 14.04
C ASP A 135 1.53 15.82 14.46
N ALA A 136 0.70 15.42 13.50
CA ALA A 136 -0.51 14.64 13.73
C ALA A 136 -0.28 13.12 13.71
N GLY A 137 0.94 12.63 13.46
CA GLY A 137 1.24 11.20 13.45
C GLY A 137 0.44 10.42 12.39
N ARG A 138 0.18 11.05 11.24
CA ARG A 138 -0.70 10.51 10.19
C ARG A 138 -0.04 10.47 8.81
N PRO A 139 -0.55 9.65 7.88
CA PRO A 139 -0.19 9.70 6.46
C PRO A 139 -0.35 11.10 5.87
N LEU A 140 0.54 11.49 4.96
CA LEU A 140 0.37 12.70 4.15
C LEU A 140 -0.74 12.52 3.09
N VAL A 141 -0.84 11.30 2.53
CA VAL A 141 -1.84 10.91 1.54
C VAL A 141 -2.42 9.56 1.93
N TYR A 142 -3.73 9.42 1.86
CA TYR A 142 -4.40 8.13 2.03
C TYR A 142 -4.62 7.49 0.66
N ALA A 143 -4.32 6.19 0.56
CA ALA A 143 -4.57 5.42 -0.66
C ALA A 143 -6.07 5.25 -0.95
N ARG A 144 -6.90 5.27 0.10
CA ARG A 144 -8.30 4.85 0.08
C ARG A 144 -9.01 5.17 1.38
N ALA A 145 -10.33 5.28 1.31
CA ALA A 145 -11.19 5.20 2.48
C ALA A 145 -11.09 3.80 3.13
N SER A 146 -11.09 3.78 4.46
CA SER A 146 -11.01 2.56 5.26
C SER A 146 -12.33 1.82 5.35
N TRP A 147 -13.47 2.52 5.35
CA TRP A 147 -14.77 1.88 5.37
C TRP A 147 -15.15 1.39 3.98
N ALA A 148 -15.36 0.08 3.83
CA ALA A 148 -15.87 -0.52 2.60
C ALA A 148 -17.14 -1.34 2.90
N VAL A 149 -18.09 -1.29 1.97
CA VAL A 149 -19.26 -2.17 2.00
C VAL A 149 -18.84 -3.51 1.41
N ARG A 150 -19.16 -4.60 2.10
CA ARG A 150 -18.93 -5.96 1.58
C ARG A 150 -19.97 -6.22 0.49
N PRO A 151 -19.56 -6.51 -0.76
CA PRO A 151 -20.52 -6.81 -1.81
C PRO A 151 -21.34 -8.06 -1.46
N PRO A 152 -22.54 -8.24 -2.04
CA PRO A 152 -23.28 -9.49 -1.91
C PRO A 152 -22.48 -10.65 -2.50
N LEU A 153 -22.35 -11.74 -1.74
CA LEU A 153 -21.53 -12.89 -2.10
C LEU A 153 -22.35 -13.95 -2.82
N TRP A 154 -21.65 -14.85 -3.51
CA TRP A 154 -22.19 -16.12 -3.96
C TRP A 154 -22.10 -17.14 -2.83
N ARG A 155 -23.19 -17.89 -2.64
CA ARG A 155 -23.37 -18.87 -1.57
C ARG A 155 -23.76 -20.20 -2.17
N ILE A 156 -23.40 -21.28 -1.50
CA ILE A 156 -23.83 -22.62 -1.91
C ILE A 156 -24.87 -23.12 -0.91
N ARG A 157 -26.02 -23.58 -1.42
CA ARG A 157 -27.07 -24.21 -0.63
C ARG A 157 -27.16 -25.69 -0.98
N HIS A 158 -27.08 -26.57 0.01
CA HIS A 158 -27.26 -28.02 -0.16
C HIS A 158 -28.15 -28.56 0.95
N ARG A 159 -29.02 -29.53 0.64
CA ARG A 159 -29.98 -30.12 1.61
C ARG A 159 -30.78 -29.07 2.42
N GLY A 160 -31.11 -27.94 1.79
CA GLY A 160 -31.85 -26.84 2.43
C GLY A 160 -31.04 -25.93 3.35
N VAL A 161 -29.73 -26.17 3.52
CA VAL A 161 -28.82 -25.35 4.35
C VAL A 161 -27.92 -24.51 3.46
N VAL A 162 -27.80 -23.21 3.76
CA VAL A 162 -26.87 -22.29 3.09
C VAL A 162 -25.54 -22.33 3.81
N SER A 163 -24.45 -22.54 3.07
CA SER A 163 -23.10 -22.53 3.61
C SER A 163 -22.76 -21.16 4.23
N ALA A 164 -22.02 -21.20 5.34
CA ALA A 164 -21.43 -20.01 5.94
C ALA A 164 -20.32 -19.39 5.06
N GLU A 165 -19.81 -20.18 4.10
CA GLU A 165 -18.81 -19.76 3.13
C GLU A 165 -19.45 -18.96 2.01
N GLY A 166 -18.75 -17.90 1.59
CA GLY A 166 -19.18 -17.01 0.54
C GLY A 166 -18.05 -16.73 -0.41
N PHE A 167 -18.39 -16.54 -1.69
CA PHE A 167 -17.45 -16.35 -2.77
C PHE A 167 -17.70 -14.99 -3.43
N GLU A 168 -16.63 -14.30 -3.84
CA GLU A 168 -16.77 -13.02 -4.55
C GLU A 168 -17.26 -13.22 -5.99
N THR A 169 -16.92 -14.37 -6.60
CA THR A 169 -17.27 -14.70 -7.98
C THR A 169 -18.21 -15.91 -8.06
N PHE A 170 -18.96 -16.00 -9.16
CA PHE A 170 -19.83 -17.17 -9.39
C PHE A 170 -18.97 -18.39 -9.71
N GLU A 171 -17.88 -18.18 -10.44
CA GLU A 171 -16.94 -19.18 -10.91
C GLU A 171 -16.30 -19.93 -9.75
N ASP A 172 -15.88 -19.23 -8.69
CA ASP A 172 -15.31 -19.87 -7.50
C ASP A 172 -16.36 -20.73 -6.77
N ALA A 173 -17.60 -20.24 -6.67
CA ALA A 173 -18.70 -21.00 -6.07
C ALA A 173 -19.09 -22.22 -6.92
N ALA A 174 -19.10 -22.07 -8.24
CA ALA A 174 -19.41 -23.14 -9.19
C ALA A 174 -18.32 -24.21 -9.18
N ALA A 175 -17.04 -23.83 -9.16
CA ALA A 175 -15.93 -24.76 -9.10
C ALA A 175 -16.01 -25.65 -7.84
N LEU A 176 -16.34 -25.07 -6.67
CA LEU A 176 -16.52 -25.85 -5.45
C LEU A 176 -17.74 -26.80 -5.55
N ALA A 177 -18.83 -26.34 -6.16
CA ALA A 177 -20.02 -27.17 -6.39
C ALA A 177 -19.77 -28.31 -7.40
N GLU A 178 -18.94 -28.10 -8.42
CA GLU A 178 -18.58 -29.11 -9.41
C GLU A 178 -17.72 -30.23 -8.81
N VAL A 179 -16.75 -29.90 -7.95
CA VAL A 179 -15.93 -30.88 -7.22
C VAL A 179 -16.80 -31.83 -6.38
N ALA A 180 -17.91 -31.32 -5.84
CA ALA A 180 -18.89 -32.12 -5.11
C ALA A 180 -19.68 -33.10 -5.98
N CYS A 181 -19.92 -32.77 -7.26
CA CYS A 181 -20.53 -33.69 -8.22
C CYS A 181 -19.58 -34.80 -8.65
N GLU A 182 -18.27 -34.52 -8.73
CA GLU A 182 -17.25 -35.51 -9.12
C GLU A 182 -16.96 -36.55 -8.03
N TYR A 183 -17.16 -36.18 -6.75
CA TYR A 183 -16.84 -37.02 -5.59
C TYR A 183 -17.98 -37.05 -4.57
N PRO A 184 -19.15 -37.63 -4.91
CA PRO A 184 -20.38 -37.52 -4.12
C PRO A 184 -20.35 -38.24 -2.76
N ASP A 185 -19.43 -39.20 -2.59
CA ASP A 185 -19.28 -39.99 -1.35
C ASP A 185 -18.15 -39.47 -0.43
N SER A 186 -17.52 -38.35 -0.78
CA SER A 186 -16.50 -37.73 0.08
C SER A 186 -17.16 -37.00 1.24
N GLU A 187 -16.88 -37.40 2.48
CA GLU A 187 -17.37 -36.74 3.70
C GLU A 187 -16.98 -35.24 3.81
N LEU A 188 -16.01 -34.81 3.00
CA LEU A 188 -15.48 -33.44 2.98
C LEU A 188 -16.09 -32.55 1.89
N LEU A 189 -16.97 -33.08 1.02
CA LEU A 189 -17.48 -32.37 -0.16
C LEU A 189 -19.01 -32.16 -0.10
N LEU A 190 -19.47 -31.11 -0.79
CA LEU A 190 -20.89 -30.74 -0.85
C LEU A 190 -21.73 -31.85 -1.51
N HIS A 191 -23.04 -31.82 -1.30
CA HIS A 191 -23.94 -32.81 -1.90
C HIS A 191 -24.23 -32.47 -3.38
N PRO A 192 -24.46 -33.45 -4.27
CA PRO A 192 -24.73 -33.21 -5.70
C PRO A 192 -26.02 -32.41 -6.01
N ASP A 193 -26.86 -32.11 -5.01
CA ASP A 193 -28.01 -31.21 -5.14
C ASP A 193 -27.67 -29.73 -4.81
N ALA A 194 -26.38 -29.41 -4.70
CA ALA A 194 -25.92 -28.06 -4.39
C ALA A 194 -26.41 -27.04 -5.43
N VAL A 195 -26.94 -25.92 -4.94
CA VAL A 195 -27.38 -24.79 -5.76
C VAL A 195 -26.56 -23.57 -5.38
N VAL A 196 -26.00 -22.90 -6.38
CA VAL A 196 -25.33 -21.60 -6.21
C VAL A 196 -26.39 -20.50 -6.20
N LEU A 197 -26.34 -19.65 -5.18
CA LEU A 197 -27.25 -18.53 -4.95
C LEU A 197 -26.43 -17.26 -4.75
N ARG A 198 -27.05 -16.09 -4.96
CA ARG A 198 -26.45 -14.81 -4.64
C ARG A 198 -27.17 -14.14 -3.48
N ASP A 199 -26.41 -13.60 -2.54
CA ASP A 199 -26.96 -12.76 -1.48
C ASP A 199 -27.70 -11.56 -2.11
N LEU A 200 -28.88 -11.24 -1.58
CA LEU A 200 -29.70 -10.13 -2.10
C LEU A 200 -29.29 -8.77 -1.53
N GLN A 201 -28.54 -8.77 -0.42
CA GLN A 201 -28.11 -7.56 0.28
C GLN A 201 -26.60 -7.65 0.57
N PRO A 202 -25.91 -6.51 0.66
CA PRO A 202 -24.54 -6.46 1.14
C PRO A 202 -24.42 -7.11 2.51
N ALA A 203 -23.38 -7.93 2.71
CA ALA A 203 -23.20 -8.62 3.97
C ALA A 203 -22.94 -7.64 5.12
N GLY A 204 -22.39 -6.45 4.86
CA GLY A 204 -22.22 -5.40 5.86
C GLY A 204 -21.00 -4.53 5.57
N TRP A 205 -20.29 -4.11 6.61
CA TRP A 205 -19.10 -3.27 6.48
C TRP A 205 -17.81 -4.06 6.76
N GLY A 206 -16.71 -3.53 6.24
CA GLY A 206 -15.35 -3.86 6.63
C GLY A 206 -14.53 -2.60 6.84
N LEU A 207 -13.42 -2.77 7.56
CA LEU A 207 -12.42 -1.73 7.77
C LEU A 207 -11.09 -2.19 7.18
N ARG A 208 -10.52 -1.43 6.24
CA ARG A 208 -9.21 -1.69 5.64
C ARG A 208 -8.21 -0.59 5.94
N CYS A 209 -6.92 -0.91 5.89
CA CYS A 209 -5.86 0.08 6.09
C CYS A 209 -5.82 1.12 4.96
N SER A 210 -5.79 2.41 5.31
CA SER A 210 -5.73 3.54 4.37
C SER A 210 -4.32 3.90 3.92
N SER A 211 -3.27 3.36 4.56
CA SER A 211 -1.86 3.64 4.23
C SER A 211 -1.48 3.15 2.83
N ILE A 212 -0.73 3.96 2.08
CA ILE A 212 -0.17 3.57 0.77
C ILE A 212 0.85 2.42 0.90
N GLY A 213 1.51 2.31 2.06
CA GLY A 213 2.49 1.26 2.35
C GLY A 213 1.86 -0.09 2.70
N CYS A 214 0.53 -0.15 2.86
CA CYS A 214 -0.17 -1.41 3.05
C CYS A 214 -0.39 -2.04 1.66
N ALA A 215 0.55 -2.91 1.27
CA ALA A 215 0.52 -3.66 0.01
C ALA A 215 -0.87 -4.30 -0.20
N GLY A 216 -1.47 -4.04 -1.36
CA GLY A 216 -2.78 -4.60 -1.77
C GLY A 216 -4.01 -4.17 -0.96
N GLY A 217 -3.85 -3.44 0.16
CA GLY A 217 -4.95 -3.20 1.10
C GLY A 217 -5.41 -4.47 1.82
N GLU A 218 -4.50 -5.45 1.99
CA GLU A 218 -4.81 -6.80 2.48
C GLU A 218 -5.08 -6.87 3.99
N THR A 219 -4.76 -5.84 4.76
CA THR A 219 -5.14 -5.80 6.17
C THR A 219 -6.57 -5.31 6.31
N TRP A 220 -7.47 -6.23 6.65
CA TRP A 220 -8.90 -6.01 6.83
C TRP A 220 -9.34 -6.32 8.26
N ILE A 221 -10.42 -5.70 8.69
CA ILE A 221 -11.24 -6.18 9.80
C ILE A 221 -12.65 -6.41 9.24
N PRO A 222 -13.16 -7.65 9.30
CA PRO A 222 -12.45 -8.87 9.75
C PRO A 222 -11.32 -9.31 8.77
N ASP A 223 -10.32 -10.03 9.28
CA ASP A 223 -9.17 -10.53 8.48
C ASP A 223 -9.62 -11.46 7.34
N ASP A 224 -10.70 -12.22 7.55
CA ASP A 224 -11.32 -13.09 6.55
C ASP A 224 -12.41 -12.34 5.77
N TRP A 225 -12.02 -11.24 5.14
CA TRP A 225 -12.92 -10.38 4.35
C TRP A 225 -13.60 -11.14 3.20
N THR A 226 -12.93 -12.16 2.65
CA THR A 226 -13.43 -12.98 1.55
C THR A 226 -14.23 -14.20 2.02
N GLY A 227 -14.00 -14.73 3.22
CA GLY A 227 -14.62 -15.98 3.69
C GLY A 227 -15.76 -15.83 4.71
N ASN A 228 -15.69 -16.60 5.80
CA ASN A 228 -16.77 -16.90 6.74
C ASN A 228 -17.03 -15.80 7.77
N ALA A 229 -16.18 -14.79 7.86
CA ALA A 229 -16.27 -13.83 8.96
C ALA A 229 -17.56 -13.01 8.92
N ALA A 230 -18.24 -12.97 10.06
CA ALA A 230 -19.38 -12.10 10.29
C ALA A 230 -18.94 -10.63 10.11
N THR A 231 -19.54 -10.00 9.12
CA THR A 231 -19.55 -8.55 8.93
C THR A 231 -20.23 -7.89 10.12
N GLY A 232 -19.69 -6.74 10.53
CA GLY A 232 -20.22 -5.95 11.65
C GLY A 232 -20.78 -4.62 11.19
N THR A 233 -21.45 -3.93 12.10
CA THR A 233 -21.67 -2.49 11.99
C THR A 233 -20.33 -1.75 12.05
N ARG A 234 -20.27 -0.52 11.51
CA ARG A 234 -19.08 0.33 11.63
C ARG A 234 -18.64 0.52 13.08
N ALA A 235 -19.58 0.57 14.03
CA ALA A 235 -19.29 0.75 15.45
C ALA A 235 -18.55 -0.47 16.04
N GLU A 236 -19.01 -1.69 15.74
CA GLU A 236 -18.38 -2.94 16.21
C GLU A 236 -16.99 -3.11 15.60
N LEU A 237 -16.85 -2.80 14.32
CA LEU A 237 -15.56 -2.86 13.62
C LEU A 237 -14.58 -1.82 14.15
N ALA A 238 -15.02 -0.60 14.44
CA ALA A 238 -14.19 0.43 15.06
C ALA A 238 -13.74 0.02 16.47
N ALA A 239 -14.61 -0.61 17.25
CA ALA A 239 -14.26 -1.14 18.57
C ALA A 239 -13.19 -2.24 18.47
N ARG A 240 -13.35 -3.18 17.53
CA ARG A 240 -12.35 -4.22 17.22
C ARG A 240 -11.03 -3.62 16.74
N ALA A 241 -11.08 -2.63 15.87
CA ALA A 241 -9.90 -1.94 15.33
C ALA A 241 -9.08 -1.29 16.45
N ARG A 242 -9.73 -0.54 17.34
CA ARG A 242 -9.06 0.08 18.50
C ARG A 242 -8.46 -0.98 19.43
N ALA A 243 -9.19 -2.06 19.71
CA ALA A 243 -8.68 -3.17 20.51
C ALA A 243 -7.46 -3.85 19.86
N GLY A 244 -7.43 -3.91 18.53
CA GLY A 244 -6.30 -4.41 17.73
C GLY A 244 -5.18 -3.41 17.49
N GLY A 245 -5.22 -2.21 18.10
CA GLY A 245 -4.17 -1.19 17.97
C GLY A 245 -4.20 -0.38 16.67
N TRP A 246 -5.29 -0.41 15.92
CA TRP A 246 -5.46 0.47 14.77
C TRP A 246 -5.62 1.92 15.22
N VAL A 247 -5.13 2.84 14.38
CA VAL A 247 -5.18 4.28 14.63
C VAL A 247 -6.16 4.91 13.65
N GLU A 248 -7.15 5.62 14.19
CA GLU A 248 -8.06 6.48 13.44
C GLU A 248 -7.44 7.88 13.32
N HIS A 249 -7.26 8.36 12.09
CA HIS A 249 -6.65 9.66 11.82
C HIS A 249 -7.68 10.76 11.58
N ASP A 250 -8.74 10.41 10.87
CA ASP A 250 -9.89 11.26 10.62
C ASP A 250 -11.11 10.40 10.23
N ALA A 251 -12.25 11.05 9.97
CA ALA A 251 -13.50 10.39 9.64
C ALA A 251 -13.39 9.55 8.36
N GLY A 252 -13.11 8.26 8.54
CA GLY A 252 -13.05 7.28 7.46
C GLY A 252 -11.65 6.83 7.06
N HIS A 253 -10.59 7.30 7.73
CA HIS A 253 -9.23 6.85 7.49
C HIS A 253 -8.58 6.26 8.73
N TRP A 254 -8.22 4.99 8.62
CA TRP A 254 -7.64 4.17 9.66
C TRP A 254 -6.40 3.45 9.14
N THR A 255 -5.34 3.42 9.94
CA THR A 255 -4.14 2.63 9.64
C THR A 255 -4.00 1.46 10.60
N CYS A 256 -3.64 0.29 10.07
CA CYS A 256 -3.32 -0.88 10.89
C CYS A 256 -2.04 -0.64 11.71
N PRO A 257 -1.79 -1.42 12.79
CA PRO A 257 -0.63 -1.24 13.66
C PRO A 257 0.71 -1.26 12.92
N GLY A 258 0.84 -2.16 11.93
CA GLY A 258 2.04 -2.27 11.12
C GLY A 258 2.31 -1.05 10.24
N CYS A 259 1.28 -0.29 9.85
CA CYS A 259 1.45 0.97 9.13
C CYS A 259 1.56 2.17 10.07
N ALA A 260 0.83 2.16 11.18
CA ALA A 260 0.82 3.25 12.15
C ALA A 260 2.23 3.52 12.73
N CYS A 261 3.05 2.49 12.89
CA CYS A 261 4.43 2.63 13.40
C CYS A 261 5.35 3.45 12.48
N HIS A 262 4.98 3.65 11.21
CA HIS A 262 5.74 4.48 10.26
C HIS A 262 5.41 5.98 10.37
N TYR A 263 4.45 6.35 11.21
CA TYR A 263 4.05 7.74 11.45
C TYR A 263 4.25 8.14 12.93
N PRO A 264 5.48 8.08 13.46
CA PRO A 264 5.74 8.47 14.84
C PRO A 264 5.47 9.97 15.03
N LEU A 265 4.99 10.36 16.22
CA LEU A 265 4.70 11.77 16.56
C LEU A 265 5.97 12.60 16.83
N SER A 266 7.15 11.97 16.94
CA SER A 266 8.40 12.64 17.27
C SER A 266 9.38 12.69 16.09
N TRP A 267 10.03 13.84 15.93
CA TRP A 267 11.28 13.97 15.17
C TRP A 267 12.38 13.29 15.97
N GLU A 268 12.84 12.12 15.54
CA GLU A 268 14.21 11.72 15.89
C GLU A 268 15.13 12.54 14.98
N GLY A 269 15.72 13.59 15.57
CA GLY A 269 16.71 14.46 14.93
C GLY A 269 18.10 13.84 14.90
#